data_AF-A0A7Z9Y895-F1
#
_entry.id   AF-A0A7Z9Y895-F1
#
_cell.length_a   1.000
_cell.length_b   1.000
_cell.length_c   1.000
_cell.angle_alpha   90.00
_cell.angle_beta   90.00
_cell.angle_gamma   90.00
#
_symmetry.space_group_name_H-M   'P 1'
#
loop_
_entity.id
_entity.type
_entity.pdbx_description
1 polymer ?
#
loop_
_entity_poly.entity_id
_entity_poly.type
_entity_poly.pdbx_seq_one_letter_code
_entity_poly.pdbx_strand_id
1 'polypeptide(L)'
;DKNEIEDETLTLADVARKAMNQVKNCVKTLLMKKGMEEAEADRIADTLTQGRWTHDYPITVEEAREIGLPISTDMPVEIDMLMNLFPQPYQKRPSVQYVPIPYKSGRGERKPISERLEIHL
;
A
#
# COMPACT_ATOMS: atom_id res chain seq x y z
N ASP A 1 -4.42 18.00 -24.04
CA ASP A 1 -5.40 19.09 -23.80
C ASP A 1 -6.25 18.72 -22.57
N LYS A 2 -6.77 19.69 -21.79
CA LYS A 2 -7.66 19.38 -20.64
C LYS A 2 -8.94 18.65 -21.07
N ASN A 3 -9.25 18.73 -22.37
CA ASN A 3 -10.36 18.07 -23.06
C ASN A 3 -10.04 16.65 -23.59
N GLU A 4 -8.81 16.13 -23.41
CA GLU A 4 -8.39 14.78 -23.82
C GLU A 4 -8.33 13.79 -22.64
N ILE A 5 -8.80 14.20 -21.46
CA ILE A 5 -8.84 13.35 -20.27
C ILE A 5 -10.18 12.60 -20.27
N GLU A 6 -10.14 11.28 -20.16
CA GLU A 6 -11.35 10.46 -20.05
C GLU A 6 -12.11 10.79 -18.74
N ASP A 7 -13.45 10.83 -18.78
CA ASP A 7 -14.31 11.10 -17.61
C ASP A 7 -14.02 10.17 -16.42
N GLU A 8 -13.61 8.93 -16.71
CA GLU A 8 -13.17 7.96 -15.70
C GLU A 8 -11.94 8.47 -14.93
N THR A 9 -10.98 9.10 -15.62
CA THR A 9 -9.78 9.67 -14.99
C THR A 9 -10.14 10.81 -14.03
N LEU A 10 -11.15 11.63 -14.37
CA LEU A 10 -11.64 12.69 -13.47
C LEU A 10 -12.30 12.09 -12.22
N THR A 11 -13.09 11.04 -12.39
CA THR A 11 -13.73 10.32 -11.27
C THR A 11 -12.68 9.70 -10.35
N LEU A 12 -11.67 9.03 -10.92
CA LEU A 12 -10.57 8.44 -10.15
C LEU A 12 -9.75 9.49 -9.41
N ALA A 13 -9.53 10.67 -10.00
CA ALA A 13 -8.84 11.77 -9.34
C ALA A 13 -9.59 12.25 -8.08
N ASP A 14 -10.92 12.33 -8.13
CA ASP A 14 -11.73 12.71 -6.97
C ASP A 14 -11.76 11.63 -5.89
N VAL A 15 -11.85 10.35 -6.28
CA VAL A 15 -11.74 9.22 -5.36
C VAL A 15 -10.37 9.21 -4.68
N ALA A 16 -9.29 9.39 -5.44
CA ALA A 16 -7.93 9.47 -4.92
C ALA A 16 -7.77 10.62 -3.92
N ARG A 17 -8.30 11.81 -4.23
CA ARG A 17 -8.27 12.96 -3.30
C ARG A 17 -8.98 12.65 -1.98
N LYS A 18 -10.16 12.02 -2.05
CA LYS A 18 -10.90 11.59 -0.84
C LYS A 18 -10.12 10.56 -0.04
N ALA A 19 -9.54 9.57 -0.70
CA ALA A 19 -8.76 8.52 -0.06
C ALA A 19 -7.53 9.10 0.67
N MET A 20 -6.76 10.00 0.03
CA MET A 20 -5.62 10.65 0.67
C MET A 20 -6.04 11.41 1.94
N ASN A 21 -7.13 12.18 1.87
CA ASN A 21 -7.64 12.91 3.04
C ASN A 21 -8.07 11.97 4.17
N GLN A 22 -8.72 10.85 3.85
CA GLN A 22 -9.13 9.86 4.84
C GLN A 22 -7.93 9.20 5.54
N VAL A 23 -6.91 8.83 4.78
CA VAL A 23 -5.69 8.23 5.34
C VAL A 23 -4.94 9.25 6.21
N LYS A 24 -4.75 10.49 5.74
CA LYS A 24 -4.15 11.58 6.53
C LYS A 24 -4.87 11.76 7.87
N ASN A 25 -6.20 11.89 7.82
CA ASN A 25 -7.01 12.10 9.03
C ASN A 25 -6.95 10.92 10.01
N CYS A 26 -6.89 9.68 9.48
CA CYS A 26 -6.71 8.49 10.29
C CYS A 26 -5.36 8.53 11.04
N VAL A 27 -4.27 8.78 10.33
CA VAL A 27 -2.91 8.84 10.91
C VAL A 27 -2.83 9.97 11.95
N LYS A 28 -3.31 11.18 11.62
CA LYS A 28 -3.36 12.32 12.56
C LYS A 28 -4.11 11.95 13.84
N THR A 29 -5.28 11.32 13.72
CA THR A 29 -6.09 10.90 14.87
C THR A 29 -5.35 9.90 15.75
N LEU A 30 -4.63 8.95 15.15
CA LEU A 30 -3.84 7.96 15.90
C LEU A 30 -2.68 8.61 16.66
N LEU A 31 -1.97 9.55 16.02
CA LEU A 31 -0.86 10.28 16.64
C LEU A 31 -1.35 11.13 17.82
N MET A 32 -2.46 11.87 17.65
CA MET A 32 -3.05 12.66 18.74
C MET A 32 -3.52 11.78 19.90
N LYS A 33 -4.10 10.61 19.62
CA LYS A 33 -4.48 9.63 20.67
C LYS A 33 -3.28 9.11 21.46
N LYS A 34 -2.07 9.20 20.91
CA LYS A 34 -0.82 8.84 21.59
C LYS A 34 -0.18 10.03 22.33
N GLY A 35 -0.87 11.17 22.42
CA GLY A 35 -0.43 12.34 23.18
C GLY A 35 0.40 13.35 22.38
N MET A 36 0.44 13.22 21.05
CA MET A 36 1.10 14.19 20.19
C MET A 36 0.26 15.48 20.03
N GLU A 37 0.93 16.62 19.99
CA GLU A 37 0.32 17.92 19.72
C GLU A 37 -0.24 17.99 18.28
N GLU A 38 -1.31 18.76 18.07
CA GLU A 38 -2.07 18.70 16.82
C GLU A 38 -1.26 19.13 15.60
N ALA A 39 -0.49 20.22 15.70
CA ALA A 39 0.29 20.72 14.57
C ALA A 39 1.38 19.72 14.17
N GLU A 40 2.05 19.11 15.16
CA GLU A 40 3.05 18.07 14.90
C GLU A 40 2.41 16.80 14.32
N ALA A 41 1.25 16.38 14.84
CA ALA A 41 0.51 15.24 14.31
C ALA A 41 0.07 15.47 12.85
N ASP A 42 -0.34 16.69 12.49
CA ASP A 42 -0.71 17.05 11.12
C ASP A 42 0.49 16.97 10.17
N ARG A 43 1.63 17.53 10.59
CA ARG A 43 2.90 17.51 9.83
C ARG A 43 3.39 16.09 9.55
N ILE A 44 3.36 15.23 10.57
CA ILE A 44 3.79 13.83 10.43
C ILE A 44 2.78 13.04 9.60
N ALA A 45 1.47 13.25 9.81
CA ALA A 45 0.44 12.59 9.01
C ALA A 45 0.56 12.95 7.53
N ASP A 46 0.85 14.21 7.19
CA ASP A 46 1.17 14.60 5.81
C ASP A 46 2.38 13.83 5.28
N THR A 47 3.46 13.80 6.05
CA THR A 47 4.71 13.15 5.62
C THR A 47 4.51 11.66 5.34
N LEU A 48 3.76 10.95 6.18
CA LEU A 48 3.52 9.51 6.07
C LEU A 48 2.48 9.12 5.02
N THR A 49 1.63 10.05 4.59
CA THR A 49 0.52 9.75 3.65
C THR A 49 0.72 10.34 2.26
N GLN A 50 1.68 11.25 2.13
CA GLN A 50 2.22 11.65 0.84
C GLN A 50 3.09 10.52 0.27
N GLY A 51 3.15 10.42 -1.06
CA GLY A 51 3.94 9.42 -1.78
C GLY A 51 5.46 9.62 -1.67
N ARG A 52 5.97 9.97 -0.48
CA ARG A 52 7.39 10.16 -0.17
C ARG A 52 8.15 8.85 -0.18
N TRP A 53 7.48 7.77 0.19
CA TRP A 53 8.03 6.41 0.22
C TRP A 53 7.13 5.46 -0.54
N THR A 54 7.76 4.43 -1.13
CA THR A 54 7.04 3.29 -1.68
C THR A 54 6.51 2.42 -0.53
N HIS A 55 5.46 1.64 -0.80
CA HIS A 55 4.81 0.80 0.22
C HIS A 55 5.74 -0.23 0.92
N ASP A 56 6.87 -0.55 0.29
CA ASP A 56 7.87 -1.53 0.72
C ASP A 56 9.14 -0.89 1.28
N TYR A 57 9.23 0.45 1.30
CA TYR A 57 10.38 1.15 1.86
C TYR A 57 10.36 1.04 3.40
N PRO A 58 11.39 0.43 4.02
CA PRO A 58 11.47 0.35 5.46
C PRO A 58 11.87 1.71 6.04
N ILE A 59 11.07 2.23 6.98
CA ILE A 59 11.45 3.43 7.76
C ILE A 59 12.40 2.98 8.86
N THR A 60 13.64 3.46 8.81
CA THR A 60 14.68 3.17 9.79
C THR A 60 14.45 3.90 11.11
N VAL A 61 15.16 3.49 12.16
CA VAL A 61 15.08 4.13 13.49
C VAL A 61 15.50 5.60 13.41
N GLU A 62 16.55 5.87 12.65
CA GLU A 62 17.09 7.20 12.40
C GLU A 62 16.05 8.08 11.71
N GLU A 63 15.48 7.61 10.60
CA GLU A 63 14.43 8.34 9.87
C GLU A 63 13.19 8.57 10.72
N ALA A 64 12.74 7.58 11.48
CA ALA A 64 11.59 7.70 12.36
C ALA A 64 11.81 8.80 13.42
N ARG A 65 13.02 8.91 13.98
CA ARG A 65 13.39 9.99 14.90
C ARG A 65 13.44 11.35 14.19
N GLU A 66 14.03 11.40 13.00
CA GLU A 66 14.12 12.64 12.21
C GLU A 66 12.75 13.21 11.85
N ILE A 67 11.77 12.35 11.55
CA ILE A 67 10.41 12.81 11.27
C ILE A 67 9.60 13.15 12.53
N GLY A 68 10.13 12.89 13.73
CA GLY A 68 9.49 13.23 15.00
C GLY A 68 8.55 12.14 15.56
N LEU A 69 8.65 10.90 15.09
CA LEU A 69 7.85 9.81 15.66
C LEU A 69 8.36 9.44 17.07
N PRO A 70 7.44 9.24 18.04
CA PRO A 70 7.78 8.79 19.38
C PRO A 70 8.06 7.29 19.35
N ILE A 71 9.27 6.90 18.97
CA ILE A 71 9.71 5.50 18.91
C ILE A 71 10.56 5.11 20.12
N SER A 72 10.45 3.85 20.53
CA SER A 72 11.36 3.21 21.48
C SER A 72 12.02 2.01 20.80
N THR A 73 13.31 1.83 21.05
CA THR A 73 14.07 0.63 20.67
C THR A 73 14.32 -0.29 21.87
N ASP A 74 13.74 0.04 23.03
CA ASP A 74 13.80 -0.81 24.21
C ASP A 74 12.91 -2.04 23.99
N MET A 75 13.54 -3.20 23.93
CA MET A 75 12.90 -4.48 23.63
C MET A 75 13.09 -5.41 24.84
N PRO A 76 12.03 -5.72 25.60
CA PRO A 76 12.13 -6.63 26.73
C PRO A 76 12.60 -8.02 26.31
N VAL A 77 13.47 -8.62 27.13
CA VAL A 77 14.08 -9.94 26.87
C VAL A 77 13.02 -11.03 26.70
N GLU A 78 11.89 -10.91 27.40
CA GLU A 78 10.77 -11.84 27.33
C GLU A 78 10.18 -11.93 25.91
N ILE A 79 10.20 -10.83 25.15
CA ILE A 79 9.71 -10.85 23.77
C ILE A 79 10.72 -11.53 22.85
N ASP A 80 12.02 -11.33 23.06
CA ASP A 80 13.06 -12.06 22.32
C ASP A 80 12.95 -13.57 22.59
N MET A 81 12.76 -13.96 23.85
CA MET A 81 12.50 -15.34 24.24
C MET A 81 11.26 -15.92 23.55
N LEU A 82 10.16 -15.15 23.46
CA LEU A 82 8.96 -15.56 22.73
C LEU A 82 9.23 -15.76 21.24
N MET A 83 9.95 -14.85 20.59
CA MET A 83 10.27 -14.94 19.16
C MET A 83 11.14 -16.17 18.85
N ASN A 84 12.04 -16.55 19.76
CA ASN A 84 12.85 -17.76 19.64
C ASN A 84 12.01 -19.06 19.64
N LEU A 85 10.77 -19.04 20.16
CA LEU A 85 9.84 -20.19 20.08
C LEU A 85 9.21 -20.35 18.70
N PHE A 86 9.21 -19.30 17.87
CA PHE A 86 8.57 -19.27 16.55
C PHE A 86 9.56 -18.83 15.46
N PRO A 87 10.60 -19.64 15.17
CA PRO A 87 11.56 -19.30 14.13
C PRO A 87 10.86 -19.20 12.77
N GLN A 88 11.03 -18.05 12.09
CA GLN A 88 10.54 -17.85 10.73
C GLN A 88 11.18 -18.92 9.81
N PRO A 89 10.39 -19.71 9.07
CA PRO A 89 10.95 -20.71 8.17
C PRO A 89 11.77 -20.02 7.07
N TYR A 90 13.00 -20.50 6.84
CA TYR A 90 13.94 -19.98 5.83
C TYR A 90 13.44 -20.01 4.37
N GLN A 91 12.24 -20.52 4.12
CA GLN A 91 11.71 -20.63 2.77
C GLN A 91 11.39 -19.24 2.21
N LYS A 92 12.28 -18.78 1.32
CA LYS A 92 12.08 -17.70 0.35
C LYS A 92 10.97 -18.04 -0.65
N ARG A 93 9.79 -18.44 -0.19
CA ARG A 93 8.61 -18.42 -1.04
C ARG A 93 8.23 -16.95 -1.16
N PRO A 94 8.27 -16.34 -2.35
CA PRO A 94 7.75 -15.00 -2.50
C PRO A 94 6.31 -15.00 -1.98
N SER A 95 6.00 -14.08 -1.06
CA SER A 95 4.65 -13.92 -0.48
C SER A 95 3.59 -13.64 -1.55
N VAL A 96 4.05 -13.19 -2.73
CA VAL A 96 3.24 -12.93 -3.91
C VAL A 96 3.77 -13.79 -5.07
N GLN A 97 2.96 -14.74 -5.52
CA GLN A 97 3.20 -15.43 -6.78
C GLN A 97 2.58 -14.59 -7.90
N TYR A 98 3.42 -13.85 -8.63
CA TYR A 98 2.97 -13.16 -9.84
C TYR A 98 2.55 -14.20 -10.87
N VAL A 99 1.27 -14.18 -11.26
CA VAL A 99 0.84 -14.82 -12.51
C VAL A 99 1.38 -13.95 -13.64
N PRO A 100 2.26 -14.45 -14.53
CA PRO A 100 2.69 -13.70 -15.69
C PRO A 100 1.51 -13.61 -16.65
N ILE A 101 0.72 -12.56 -16.52
CA ILE A 101 -0.31 -12.22 -17.50
C ILE A 101 0.31 -11.21 -18.46
N PRO A 102 0.39 -11.51 -19.77
CA PRO A 102 0.39 -10.45 -20.74
C PRO A 102 -1.02 -9.84 -20.74
N TYR A 103 -1.18 -8.61 -20.26
CA TYR A 103 -2.33 -7.80 -20.63
C TYR A 103 -2.22 -7.49 -22.13
N LYS A 104 -2.68 -8.42 -22.98
CA LYS A 104 -3.10 -8.05 -24.32
C LYS A 104 -4.48 -7.45 -24.20
N SER A 105 -4.51 -6.12 -24.20
CA SER A 105 -5.64 -5.33 -24.65
C SER A 105 -6.08 -5.87 -26.01
N GLY A 106 -7.23 -6.53 -26.01
CA GLY A 106 -7.86 -7.03 -27.21
C GLY A 106 -9.34 -7.16 -26.92
N ARG A 107 -10.11 -6.11 -27.18
CA ARG A 107 -11.51 -6.26 -27.58
C ARG A 107 -11.52 -7.17 -28.81
N GLY A 108 -11.57 -8.49 -28.56
CA GLY A 108 -11.71 -9.52 -29.57
C GLY A 108 -13.15 -10.00 -29.51
N GLU A 109 -13.87 -9.76 -30.61
CA GLU A 109 -15.24 -10.19 -30.86
C GLU A 109 -15.49 -11.63 -30.37
N ARG A 110 -16.56 -11.83 -29.60
CA ARG A 110 -17.04 -13.17 -29.29
C ARG A 110 -17.64 -13.76 -30.56
N LYS A 111 -16.89 -14.63 -31.25
CA LYS A 111 -17.45 -15.45 -32.32
C LYS A 111 -18.49 -16.43 -31.75
N PRO A 112 -19.61 -16.67 -32.46
CA PRO A 112 -20.68 -17.53 -31.98
C PRO A 112 -20.27 -19.01 -31.93
N ILE A 113 -20.96 -19.76 -31.06
CA ILE A 113 -20.63 -21.12 -30.59
C ILE A 113 -20.59 -22.18 -31.72
N SER A 114 -21.11 -21.87 -32.92
CA SER A 114 -21.18 -22.82 -34.05
C SER A 114 -19.83 -23.20 -34.65
N GLU A 115 -18.76 -22.42 -34.46
CA GLU A 115 -17.43 -22.70 -35.02
C GLU A 115 -16.52 -23.55 -34.09
N ARG A 116 -17.01 -24.01 -32.93
CA ARG A 116 -16.16 -24.67 -31.91
C ARG A 116 -16.13 -26.20 -31.93
N LEU A 117 -16.83 -26.85 -32.85
CA LEU A 117 -17.06 -28.31 -32.81
C LEU A 117 -16.30 -29.14 -33.87
N GLU A 118 -15.50 -28.54 -34.76
CA GLU A 118 -14.78 -29.31 -35.82
C GLU A 118 -13.33 -29.69 -35.49
N ILE A 119 -12.83 -29.43 -34.27
CA ILE A 119 -11.45 -29.80 -33.90
C ILE A 119 -11.48 -30.91 -32.84
N HIS A 120 -12.07 -32.06 -33.18
CA HIS A 120 -11.81 -33.37 -32.55
C HIS A 120 -12.23 -34.49 -33.53
N LEU A 121 -11.44 -34.65 -34.58
CA LEU A 121 -11.17 -35.92 -35.27
C LEU A 121 -9.73 -35.89 -35.79
#